data_AF-A0A317KB90-F1
#
_entry.id   AF-A0A317KB90-F1
#
_cell.length_a   1.000
_cell.length_b   1.000
_cell.length_c   1.000
_cell.angle_alpha   90.00
_cell.angle_beta   90.00
_cell.angle_gamma   90.00
#
_symmetry.space_group_name_H-M   'P 1'
#
loop_
_entity.id
_entity.type
_entity.pdbx_description
1 polymer ?
#
loop_
_entity_poly.entity_id
_entity_poly.type
_entity_poly.pdbx_seq_one_letter_code
_entity_poly.pdbx_strand_id
1 'polypeptide(L)'
;MHLADSKARRRAVARRAPKPGQRGSRRWRQYRRRARLVEGRHRRRVRQAQHEAARQVVSWAVEQRVGVLHVGDPRGVLDSDAGRRHNLRLRQWQIGRLLQVLTDKATLAGITVHLVDERGTSSTCPACRARVPKPRGRTLSCPRCRFSGHRDLVAAASIATRVPGGGPTTPTAVVLPQVVTHRRAGRHLPGAGQSRRDPRRPQQAARGSVGPRRPAPPPGGESLAHPARIHNAHREPGER
;
A
#
# COMPACT_ATOMS: atom_id res chain seq x y z
N MET A 1 0.52 3.57 -3.19
CA MET A 1 -0.11 4.17 -2.00
C MET A 1 -1.61 3.81 -1.95
N HIS A 2 -2.11 3.33 -0.81
CA HIS A 2 -3.39 2.59 -0.72
C HIS A 2 -4.60 3.51 -0.86
N LEU A 3 -5.61 3.12 -1.66
CA LEU A 3 -6.87 3.87 -1.79
C LEU A 3 -7.52 4.18 -0.42
N ALA A 4 -7.32 3.31 0.57
CA ALA A 4 -7.81 3.54 1.94
C ALA A 4 -7.21 4.78 2.61
N ASP A 5 -5.92 5.09 2.42
CA ASP A 5 -5.30 6.27 3.05
C ASP A 5 -5.89 7.55 2.45
N SER A 6 -6.03 7.59 1.12
CA SER A 6 -6.65 8.70 0.42
C SER A 6 -8.13 8.86 0.81
N LYS A 7 -8.88 7.76 0.93
CA LYS A 7 -10.26 7.77 1.44
C LYS A 7 -10.32 8.26 2.88
N ALA A 8 -9.43 7.81 3.77
CA ALA A 8 -9.37 8.24 5.16
C ALA A 8 -9.08 9.73 5.28
N ARG A 9 -8.13 10.27 4.49
CA ARG A 9 -7.85 11.71 4.43
C ARG A 9 -9.06 12.51 3.97
N ARG A 10 -9.76 12.05 2.91
CA ARG A 10 -11.00 12.69 2.43
C ARG A 10 -12.10 12.67 3.50
N ARG A 11 -12.35 11.51 4.14
CA ARG A 11 -13.32 11.37 5.24
C ARG A 11 -13.01 12.29 6.42
N ALA A 12 -11.73 12.44 6.78
CA ALA A 12 -11.30 13.30 7.89
C ALA A 12 -11.64 14.80 7.71
N VAL A 13 -11.92 15.24 6.48
CA VAL A 13 -12.28 16.62 6.16
C VAL A 13 -13.71 16.78 5.64
N ALA A 14 -14.38 15.68 5.28
CA ALA A 14 -15.67 15.65 4.61
C ALA A 14 -16.77 16.41 5.38
N ARG A 15 -16.83 16.26 6.72
CA ARG A 15 -17.86 16.94 7.55
C ARG A 15 -17.85 18.46 7.41
N ARG A 16 -16.68 19.05 7.11
CA ARG A 16 -16.53 20.50 6.95
C ARG A 16 -16.48 20.93 5.48
N ALA A 17 -16.64 20.00 4.53
CA ALA A 17 -16.64 20.34 3.12
C ALA A 17 -17.73 21.40 2.85
N PRO A 18 -17.39 22.50 2.15
CA PRO A 18 -18.38 23.46 1.69
C PRO A 18 -19.18 22.88 0.53
N LYS A 19 -20.38 23.41 0.30
CA LYS A 19 -21.15 23.13 -0.92
C LYS A 19 -20.40 23.70 -2.15
N PRO A 20 -20.61 23.15 -3.36
CA PRO A 20 -20.13 23.77 -4.60
C PRO A 20 -20.53 25.25 -4.67
N GLY A 21 -19.69 26.12 -5.24
CA GLY A 21 -19.92 27.57 -5.33
C GLY A 21 -19.47 28.41 -4.12
N GLN A 22 -19.24 27.81 -2.95
CA GLN A 22 -18.88 28.53 -1.71
C GLN A 22 -17.38 28.81 -1.54
N ARG A 23 -16.64 29.00 -2.65
CA ARG A 23 -15.21 29.31 -2.63
C ARG A 23 -15.00 30.68 -1.97
N GLY A 24 -14.04 30.79 -1.05
CA GLY A 24 -13.78 32.05 -0.31
C GLY A 24 -14.52 32.21 1.02
N SER A 25 -15.65 31.50 1.22
CA SER A 25 -16.41 31.52 2.47
C SER A 25 -15.57 31.16 3.71
N ARG A 26 -15.97 31.61 4.91
CA ARG A 26 -15.32 31.25 6.19
C ARG A 26 -15.22 29.73 6.34
N ARG A 27 -16.29 29.00 5.98
CA ARG A 27 -16.34 27.54 5.99
C ARG A 27 -15.33 26.92 5.02
N TRP A 28 -15.22 27.43 3.79
CA TRP A 28 -14.22 26.97 2.81
C TRP A 28 -12.79 27.19 3.31
N ARG A 29 -12.49 28.35 3.91
CA ARG A 29 -11.18 28.64 4.52
C ARG A 29 -10.85 27.66 5.63
N GLN A 30 -11.80 27.37 6.53
CA GLN A 30 -11.63 26.38 7.60
C GLN A 30 -11.43 24.95 7.07
N TYR A 31 -12.20 24.55 6.05
CA TYR A 31 -12.04 23.27 5.37
C TYR A 31 -10.64 23.14 4.76
N ARG A 32 -10.18 24.14 4.01
CA ARG A 32 -8.83 24.14 3.41
C ARG A 32 -7.74 24.08 4.46
N ARG A 33 -7.86 24.84 5.56
CA ARG A 33 -6.93 24.77 6.70
C ARG A 33 -6.86 23.34 7.25
N ARG A 34 -8.01 22.71 7.49
CA ARG A 34 -8.06 21.33 8.00
C ARG A 34 -7.46 20.32 7.02
N ALA A 35 -7.77 20.45 5.73
CA ALA A 35 -7.20 19.61 4.68
C ALA A 35 -5.68 19.73 4.60
N ARG A 36 -5.13 20.95 4.66
CA ARG A 36 -3.68 21.18 4.74
C ARG A 36 -3.05 20.50 5.95
N LEU A 37 -3.68 20.57 7.13
CA LEU A 37 -3.18 19.92 8.35
C LEU A 37 -3.16 18.38 8.23
N VAL A 38 -4.24 17.79 7.71
CA VAL A 38 -4.34 16.34 7.50
C VAL A 38 -3.31 15.86 6.47
N GLU A 39 -3.17 16.59 5.37
CA GLU A 39 -2.19 16.29 4.32
C GLU A 39 -0.75 16.48 4.83
N GLY A 40 -0.47 17.55 5.57
CA GLY A 40 0.83 17.78 6.20
C GLY A 40 1.21 16.68 7.18
N ARG A 41 0.27 16.20 8.00
CA ARG A 41 0.49 15.04 8.89
C ARG A 41 0.80 13.78 8.10
N HIS A 42 0.07 13.53 7.01
CA HIS A 42 0.33 12.38 6.15
C HIS A 42 1.72 12.45 5.52
N ARG A 43 2.10 13.61 4.97
CA ARG A 43 3.45 13.84 4.42
C ARG A 43 4.52 13.56 5.46
N ARG A 44 4.40 14.09 6.68
CA ARG A 44 5.36 13.81 7.77
C ARG A 44 5.49 12.32 8.08
N ARG A 45 4.38 11.57 8.13
CA ARG A 45 4.42 10.11 8.34
C ARG A 45 5.12 9.35 7.21
N VAL A 46 4.85 9.72 5.96
CA VAL A 46 5.54 9.12 4.80
C VAL A 46 7.02 9.42 4.84
N ARG A 47 7.41 10.67 5.12
CA ARG A 47 8.80 11.09 5.29
C ARG A 47 9.50 10.31 6.39
N GLN A 48 8.88 10.21 7.56
CA GLN A 48 9.41 9.44 8.68
C GLN A 48 9.67 7.99 8.28
N ALA A 49 8.69 7.34 7.63
CA ALA A 49 8.85 5.96 7.17
C ALA A 49 9.98 5.79 6.15
N GLN A 50 10.20 6.76 5.26
CA GLN A 50 11.33 6.76 4.32
C GLN A 50 12.67 6.86 5.07
N HIS A 51 12.80 7.77 6.04
CA HIS A 51 14.01 7.91 6.84
C HIS A 51 14.30 6.67 7.70
N GLU A 52 13.27 6.03 8.26
CA GLU A 52 13.40 4.80 9.03
C GLU A 52 13.81 3.62 8.16
N ALA A 53 13.22 3.47 6.97
CA ALA A 53 13.59 2.44 6.02
C ALA A 53 15.05 2.61 5.56
N ALA A 54 15.44 3.83 5.16
CA ALA A 54 16.81 4.13 4.77
C ALA A 54 17.80 3.90 5.94
N ARG A 55 17.43 4.29 7.17
CA ARG A 55 18.27 4.04 8.36
C ARG A 55 18.51 2.54 8.54
N GLN A 56 17.47 1.72 8.41
CA GLN A 56 17.62 0.27 8.59
C GLN A 56 18.53 -0.36 7.55
N VAL A 57 18.36 0.01 6.27
CA VAL A 57 19.24 -0.48 5.19
C VAL A 57 20.69 -0.08 5.45
N VAL A 58 20.95 1.19 5.79
CA VAL A 58 22.30 1.68 6.05
C VAL A 58 22.90 1.06 7.32
N SER A 59 22.12 0.92 8.40
CA SER A 59 22.63 0.31 9.65
C SER A 59 23.06 -1.15 9.40
N TRP A 60 22.22 -1.91 8.71
CA TRP A 60 22.56 -3.28 8.30
C TRP A 60 23.81 -3.30 7.40
N ALA A 61 23.92 -2.39 6.44
CA ALA A 61 25.09 -2.32 5.56
C ALA A 61 26.39 -2.03 6.32
N VAL A 62 26.34 -1.14 7.33
CA VAL A 62 27.48 -0.85 8.22
C VAL A 62 27.86 -2.07 9.06
N GLU A 63 26.88 -2.76 9.65
CA GLU A 63 27.11 -4.00 10.41
C GLU A 63 27.78 -5.09 9.56
N GLN A 64 27.39 -5.19 8.29
CA GLN A 64 27.96 -6.12 7.32
C GLN A 64 29.24 -5.61 6.64
N ARG A 65 29.76 -4.43 7.04
CA ARG A 65 30.96 -3.79 6.46
C ARG A 65 30.89 -3.61 4.94
N VAL A 66 29.71 -3.28 4.42
CA VAL A 66 29.48 -3.05 2.99
C VAL A 66 29.99 -1.67 2.62
N GLY A 67 30.98 -1.59 1.71
CA GLY A 67 31.51 -0.32 1.19
C GLY A 67 30.70 0.28 0.03
N VAL A 68 29.99 -0.56 -0.73
CA VAL A 68 29.28 -0.14 -1.96
C VAL A 68 27.88 -0.75 -2.01
N LEU A 69 26.86 0.09 -2.22
CA LEU A 69 25.46 -0.29 -2.34
C LEU A 69 24.94 -0.07 -3.77
N HIS A 70 24.56 -1.14 -4.45
CA HIS A 70 23.90 -1.08 -5.75
C HIS A 70 22.38 -1.06 -5.57
N VAL A 71 21.73 -0.02 -6.10
CA VAL A 71 20.29 0.22 -5.94
C VAL A 71 19.65 0.29 -7.33
N GLY A 72 18.60 -0.50 -7.55
CA GLY A 72 17.80 -0.42 -8.77
C GLY A 72 17.13 0.94 -8.92
N ASP A 73 17.17 1.50 -10.14
CA ASP A 73 16.52 2.76 -10.47
C ASP A 73 15.18 2.57 -11.20
N PRO A 74 14.04 2.53 -10.47
CA PRO A 74 12.72 2.39 -11.05
C PRO A 74 12.21 3.66 -11.75
N ARG A 75 12.95 4.79 -11.74
CA ARG A 75 12.40 6.10 -12.16
C ARG A 75 11.87 6.12 -13.59
N GLY A 76 12.38 5.28 -14.49
CA GLY A 76 11.85 5.16 -15.86
C GLY A 76 10.36 4.74 -15.93
N VAL A 77 9.79 4.17 -14.86
CA VAL A 77 8.34 3.89 -14.80
C VAL A 77 7.48 5.16 -14.72
N LEU A 78 8.08 6.28 -14.31
CA LEU A 78 7.39 7.57 -14.15
C LEU A 78 7.06 8.22 -15.50
N ASP A 79 7.77 7.85 -16.57
CA ASP A 79 7.63 8.43 -17.90
C ASP A 79 6.52 7.75 -18.72
N SER A 80 6.04 6.59 -18.27
CA SER A 80 4.97 5.85 -18.95
C SER A 80 3.59 6.41 -18.58
N ASP A 81 2.78 6.79 -19.58
CA ASP A 81 1.38 7.11 -19.35
C ASP A 81 0.52 5.84 -19.26
N ALA A 82 0.34 5.34 -18.03
CA ALA A 82 -0.51 4.19 -17.73
C ALA A 82 -1.89 4.62 -17.19
N GLY A 83 -2.30 5.86 -17.46
CA GLY A 83 -3.59 6.43 -17.10
C GLY A 83 -3.63 7.06 -15.69
N ARG A 84 -4.64 7.93 -15.49
CA ARG A 84 -4.79 8.81 -14.32
C ARG A 84 -4.58 8.12 -12.97
N ARG A 85 -5.18 6.94 -12.76
CA ARG A 85 -5.09 6.22 -11.47
C ARG A 85 -3.71 5.63 -11.23
N HIS A 86 -3.06 5.13 -12.29
CA HIS A 86 -1.71 4.57 -12.19
C HIS A 86 -0.70 5.68 -11.91
N ASN A 87 -0.73 6.75 -12.70
CA ASN A 87 0.20 7.87 -12.61
C ASN A 87 0.10 8.55 -11.24
N LEU A 88 -1.11 8.69 -10.69
CA LEU A 88 -1.29 9.22 -9.33
C LEU A 88 -0.62 8.34 -8.26
N ARG A 89 -0.71 7.00 -8.40
CA ARG A 89 -0.07 6.07 -7.44
C ARG A 89 1.46 6.16 -7.52
N LEU A 90 2.01 6.29 -8.72
CA LEU A 90 3.44 6.46 -8.95
C LEU A 90 3.95 7.77 -8.36
N ARG A 91 3.29 8.90 -8.66
CA ARG A 91 3.65 10.22 -8.10
C ARG A 91 3.58 10.23 -6.56
N GLN A 92 2.63 9.50 -5.99
CA GLN A 92 2.51 9.36 -4.53
C GLN A 92 3.60 8.49 -3.90
N TRP A 93 4.22 7.57 -4.64
CA TRP A 93 5.29 6.71 -4.14
C TRP A 93 6.54 7.52 -3.73
N GLN A 94 6.79 8.66 -4.38
CA GLN A 94 7.92 9.56 -4.07
C GLN A 94 9.27 8.84 -4.09
N ILE A 95 9.49 7.98 -5.08
CA ILE A 95 10.68 7.12 -5.14
C ILE A 95 11.99 7.91 -5.19
N GLY A 96 12.04 9.00 -5.96
CA GLY A 96 13.23 9.86 -6.01
C GLY A 96 13.61 10.43 -4.65
N ARG A 97 12.64 10.74 -3.79
CA ARG A 97 12.91 11.19 -2.41
C ARG A 97 13.48 10.06 -1.55
N LEU A 98 12.98 8.83 -1.70
CA LEU A 98 13.50 7.69 -0.94
C LEU A 98 14.95 7.41 -1.35
N LEU A 99 15.26 7.44 -2.66
CA LEU A 99 16.62 7.30 -3.17
C LEU A 99 17.53 8.39 -2.61
N GLN A 100 17.12 9.66 -2.66
CA GLN A 100 17.88 10.77 -2.07
C GLN A 100 18.18 10.54 -0.59
N VAL A 101 17.15 10.23 0.23
CA VAL A 101 17.33 9.98 1.66
C VAL A 101 18.24 8.78 1.94
N LEU A 102 18.21 7.75 1.09
CA LEU A 102 19.09 6.60 1.19
C LEU A 102 20.53 7.00 0.86
N THR A 103 20.75 7.69 -0.26
CA THR A 103 22.06 8.18 -0.69
C THR A 103 22.67 9.10 0.38
N ASP A 104 21.93 10.10 0.86
CA ASP A 104 22.42 11.03 1.89
C ASP A 104 22.93 10.27 3.14
N LYS A 105 22.16 9.28 3.61
CA LYS A 105 22.53 8.50 4.80
C LYS A 105 23.68 7.52 4.55
N ALA A 106 23.74 6.93 3.37
CA ALA A 106 24.82 6.03 2.98
C ALA A 106 26.14 6.81 2.87
N THR A 107 26.13 7.97 2.21
CA THR A 107 27.30 8.85 2.09
C THR A 107 27.82 9.29 3.46
N LEU A 108 26.93 9.65 4.40
CA LEU A 108 27.32 9.98 5.78
C LEU A 108 27.95 8.80 6.54
N ALA A 109 27.62 7.57 6.15
CA ALA A 109 28.21 6.35 6.71
C ALA A 109 29.45 5.87 5.94
N GLY A 110 29.93 6.63 4.96
CA GLY A 110 31.08 6.25 4.12
C GLY A 110 30.76 5.18 3.07
N ILE A 111 29.48 4.94 2.77
CA ILE A 111 29.04 3.93 1.79
C ILE A 111 28.74 4.59 0.46
N THR A 112 29.36 4.12 -0.62
CA THR A 112 29.09 4.59 -1.98
C THR A 112 27.80 3.98 -2.52
N VAL A 113 26.91 4.81 -3.10
CA VAL A 113 25.66 4.32 -3.71
C VAL A 113 25.72 4.44 -5.22
N HIS A 114 25.54 3.33 -5.92
CA HIS A 114 25.41 3.28 -7.37
C HIS A 114 23.99 2.92 -7.79
N LEU A 115 23.40 3.77 -8.63
CA LEU A 115 22.11 3.48 -9.25
C LEU A 115 22.33 2.59 -10.49
N VAL A 116 21.57 1.52 -10.58
CA VAL A 116 21.65 0.54 -11.68
C VAL A 116 20.31 0.49 -12.42
N ASP A 117 20.33 0.39 -13.75
CA ASP A 117 19.11 0.16 -14.51
C ASP A 117 18.50 -1.20 -14.15
N GLU A 118 17.32 -1.15 -13.54
CA GLU A 118 16.58 -2.34 -13.12
C GLU A 118 15.63 -2.88 -14.21
N ARG A 119 15.68 -2.35 -15.43
CA ARG A 119 14.86 -2.82 -16.55
C ARG A 119 15.03 -4.33 -16.75
N GLY A 120 13.89 -5.03 -16.78
CA GLY A 120 13.82 -6.46 -17.03
C GLY A 120 14.22 -7.37 -15.86
N THR A 121 14.69 -6.83 -14.72
CA THR A 121 15.07 -7.62 -13.53
C THR A 121 13.91 -8.42 -12.95
N SER A 122 12.70 -7.86 -12.95
CA SER A 122 11.50 -8.54 -12.45
C SER A 122 10.86 -9.54 -13.43
N SER A 123 11.46 -9.71 -14.61
CA SER A 123 11.00 -10.61 -15.68
C SER A 123 12.09 -11.58 -16.17
N THR A 124 13.22 -11.67 -15.46
CA THR A 124 14.35 -12.53 -15.81
C THR A 124 14.54 -13.54 -14.68
N CYS A 125 14.63 -14.83 -15.00
CA CYS A 125 14.93 -15.84 -14.00
C CYS A 125 16.39 -15.72 -13.56
N PRO A 126 16.70 -15.67 -12.24
CA PRO A 126 18.08 -15.56 -11.78
C PRO A 126 18.87 -16.87 -12.00
N ALA A 127 18.17 -18.02 -12.02
CA ALA A 127 18.80 -19.34 -12.20
C ALA A 127 19.13 -19.64 -13.67
N CYS A 128 18.13 -19.59 -14.56
CA CYS A 128 18.31 -19.97 -15.97
C CYS A 128 18.39 -18.80 -16.95
N ARG A 129 18.35 -17.54 -16.47
CA ARG A 129 18.39 -16.29 -17.26
C ARG A 129 17.29 -16.14 -18.32
N ALA A 130 16.37 -17.10 -18.41
CA ALA A 130 15.25 -17.02 -19.33
C ALA A 130 14.26 -15.93 -18.92
N ARG A 131 13.64 -15.30 -19.92
CA ARG A 131 12.57 -14.35 -19.70
C ARG A 131 11.32 -15.07 -19.21
N VAL A 132 10.77 -14.60 -18.10
CA VAL A 132 9.57 -15.17 -17.48
C VAL A 132 8.37 -14.27 -17.82
N PRO A 133 7.23 -14.84 -18.25
CA PRO A 133 5.99 -14.09 -18.43
C PRO A 133 5.62 -13.32 -17.17
N LYS A 134 4.96 -12.16 -17.33
CA LYS A 134 4.61 -11.29 -16.20
C LYS A 134 3.75 -12.07 -15.18
N PRO A 135 4.24 -12.34 -13.95
CA PRO A 135 3.50 -13.16 -13.00
C PRO A 135 2.28 -12.42 -12.47
N ARG A 136 1.18 -13.16 -12.26
CA ARG A 136 -0.02 -12.68 -11.57
C ARG A 136 0.22 -12.70 -10.05
N GLY A 137 1.01 -11.76 -9.54
CA GLY A 137 1.23 -11.63 -8.09
C GLY A 137 2.64 -11.18 -7.69
N ARG A 138 3.00 -11.54 -6.45
CA ARG A 138 4.31 -11.25 -5.83
C ARG A 138 5.32 -12.38 -5.96
N THR A 139 4.88 -13.57 -6.36
CA THR A 139 5.75 -14.72 -6.60
C THR A 139 6.04 -14.82 -8.09
N LEU A 140 7.31 -14.96 -8.46
CA LEU A 140 7.77 -15.31 -9.79
C LEU A 140 7.94 -16.82 -9.83
N SER A 141 7.38 -17.48 -10.86
CA SER A 141 7.58 -18.90 -11.13
C SER A 141 8.11 -19.06 -12.55
N CYS A 142 9.27 -19.69 -12.70
CA CYS A 142 9.90 -19.90 -13.99
C CYS A 142 9.41 -21.22 -14.62
N PRO A 143 8.83 -21.19 -15.84
CA PRO A 143 8.34 -22.40 -16.48
C PRO A 143 9.47 -23.32 -16.98
N ARG A 144 10.70 -22.81 -17.16
CA ARG A 144 11.83 -23.57 -17.72
C ARG A 144 12.61 -24.36 -16.66
N CYS A 145 12.98 -23.71 -15.56
CA CYS A 145 13.80 -24.33 -14.51
C CYS A 145 13.05 -24.55 -13.19
N ARG A 146 11.73 -24.29 -13.16
CA ARG A 146 10.86 -24.44 -11.98
C ARG A 146 11.26 -23.61 -10.76
N PHE A 147 12.20 -22.68 -10.90
CA PHE A 147 12.55 -21.73 -9.85
C PHE A 147 11.32 -20.91 -9.43
N SER A 148 11.10 -20.79 -8.12
CA SER A 148 10.04 -19.95 -7.56
C SER A 148 10.57 -19.05 -6.45
N GLY A 149 10.11 -17.80 -6.40
CA GLY A 149 10.48 -16.89 -5.32
C GLY A 149 9.79 -15.53 -5.36
N HIS A 150 9.93 -14.76 -4.28
CA HIS A 150 9.37 -13.42 -4.18
C HIS A 150 10.06 -12.46 -5.15
N ARG A 151 9.27 -11.76 -5.95
CA ARG A 151 9.74 -10.91 -7.06
C ARG A 151 10.75 -9.85 -6.65
N ASP A 152 10.55 -9.24 -5.48
CA ASP A 152 11.45 -8.18 -5.01
C ASP A 152 12.86 -8.74 -4.68
N LEU A 153 12.93 -9.96 -4.14
CA LEU A 153 14.22 -10.62 -3.87
C LEU A 153 14.89 -11.10 -5.17
N VAL A 154 14.09 -11.62 -6.10
CA VAL A 154 14.58 -12.01 -7.43
C VAL A 154 15.14 -10.81 -8.18
N ALA A 155 14.48 -9.65 -8.10
CA ALA A 155 14.96 -8.42 -8.70
C ALA A 155 16.28 -7.97 -8.05
N ALA A 156 16.38 -8.01 -6.72
CA ALA A 156 17.62 -7.68 -6.00
C ALA A 156 18.79 -8.60 -6.38
N ALA A 157 18.57 -9.91 -6.44
CA ALA A 157 19.58 -10.89 -6.87
C ALA A 157 19.99 -10.66 -8.34
N SER A 158 19.04 -10.31 -9.21
CA SER A 158 19.33 -9.98 -10.60
C SER A 158 20.14 -8.69 -10.74
N ILE A 159 19.95 -7.71 -9.85
CA ILE A 159 20.77 -6.49 -9.81
C ILE A 159 22.19 -6.86 -9.36
N ALA A 160 22.33 -7.63 -8.27
CA ALA A 160 23.63 -8.03 -7.74
C ALA A 160 24.49 -8.78 -8.77
N THR A 161 23.88 -9.64 -9.59
CA THR A 161 24.57 -10.41 -10.64
C THR A 161 24.91 -9.62 -11.92
N ARG A 162 24.27 -8.46 -12.14
CA ARG A 162 24.54 -7.61 -13.32
C ARG A 162 25.68 -6.62 -13.10
N VAL A 163 26.06 -6.39 -11.86
CA VAL A 163 27.10 -5.41 -11.50
C VAL A 163 28.49 -6.03 -11.71
N PRO A 164 29.45 -5.32 -12.34
CA PRO A 164 30.83 -5.77 -12.45
C PRO A 164 31.44 -6.07 -11.06
N GLY A 165 32.01 -7.26 -10.86
CA GLY A 165 32.49 -7.72 -9.55
C GLY A 165 31.41 -8.33 -8.64
N GLY A 166 30.16 -8.39 -9.11
CA GLY A 166 29.11 -9.17 -8.45
C GLY A 166 29.46 -10.66 -8.47
N GLY A 167 29.74 -11.21 -7.29
CA GLY A 167 29.97 -12.66 -7.14
C GLY A 167 28.76 -13.47 -7.62
N PRO A 168 28.95 -14.73 -8.03
CA PRO A 168 27.82 -15.61 -8.29
C PRO A 168 26.98 -15.69 -7.02
N THR A 169 25.77 -15.11 -7.04
CA THR A 169 24.76 -15.47 -6.04
C THR A 169 24.45 -16.93 -6.34
N THR A 170 25.13 -17.85 -5.65
CA THR A 170 24.80 -19.28 -5.72
C THR A 170 23.29 -19.39 -5.58
N PRO A 171 22.60 -20.13 -6.47
CA PRO A 171 21.17 -20.32 -6.41
C PRO A 171 20.77 -21.23 -5.24
N THR A 172 21.52 -21.19 -4.13
CA THR A 172 21.03 -21.57 -2.82
C THR A 172 19.79 -20.73 -2.64
N ALA A 173 18.64 -21.38 -2.81
CA ALA A 173 17.33 -20.77 -2.86
C ALA A 173 17.32 -19.61 -1.88
N VAL A 174 17.30 -18.37 -2.40
CA VAL A 174 17.26 -17.15 -1.58
C VAL A 174 16.27 -17.47 -0.48
N VAL A 175 16.75 -17.64 0.75
CA VAL A 175 15.91 -18.15 1.84
C VAL A 175 14.86 -17.08 2.04
N LEU A 176 13.71 -17.31 1.42
CA LEU A 176 12.61 -16.39 1.44
C LEU A 176 12.22 -16.32 2.90
N PRO A 177 12.24 -15.15 3.55
CA PRO A 177 11.59 -15.05 4.83
C PRO A 177 10.16 -15.55 4.61
N GLN A 178 9.72 -16.49 5.44
CA GLN A 178 8.41 -17.15 5.29
C GLN A 178 7.27 -16.11 5.22
N VAL A 179 7.51 -14.88 5.71
CA VAL A 179 6.58 -13.76 5.64
C VAL A 179 7.29 -12.47 5.21
N VAL A 180 6.93 -11.94 4.04
CA VAL A 180 7.27 -10.57 3.63
C VAL A 180 6.18 -9.63 4.15
N THR A 181 6.49 -8.86 5.20
CA THR A 181 5.55 -7.87 5.76
C THR A 181 5.73 -6.51 5.09
N HIS A 182 4.62 -5.87 4.71
CA HIS A 182 4.62 -4.53 4.12
C HIS A 182 4.41 -3.49 5.22
N ARG A 183 5.46 -2.74 5.57
CA ARG A 183 5.34 -1.66 6.56
C ARG A 183 4.48 -0.52 6.04
N ARG A 184 3.41 -0.21 6.78
CA ARG A 184 2.57 0.97 6.52
C ARG A 184 3.10 2.17 7.29
N ALA A 185 3.30 3.28 6.57
CA ALA A 185 3.81 4.52 7.13
C ALA A 185 3.01 4.96 8.37
N GLY A 186 3.68 4.91 9.53
CA GLY A 186 3.17 5.37 10.80
C GLY A 186 2.19 4.43 11.49
N ARG A 187 2.14 3.12 11.16
CA ARG A 187 1.39 2.10 11.93
C ARG A 187 2.16 1.58 13.15
N HIS A 188 3.49 1.63 13.10
CA HIS A 188 4.38 1.25 14.19
C HIS A 188 4.66 2.38 15.19
N LEU A 189 4.21 3.61 14.90
CA LEU A 189 4.39 4.73 15.81
C LEU A 189 3.48 4.58 17.04
N PRO A 190 3.94 4.95 18.25
CA PRO A 190 3.11 4.92 19.45
C PRO A 190 1.83 5.76 19.26
N GLY A 191 0.68 5.18 19.62
CA GLY A 191 -0.66 5.77 19.41
C GLY A 191 -1.25 5.57 18.00
N ALA A 192 -0.56 4.89 17.08
CA ALA A 192 -1.08 4.54 15.76
C ALA A 192 -2.01 3.31 15.83
N GLY A 193 -3.23 3.52 16.30
CA GLY A 193 -4.24 2.46 16.44
C GLY A 193 -5.21 2.74 17.58
N GLN A 194 -4.74 3.48 18.57
CA GLN A 194 -5.61 4.10 19.56
C GLN A 194 -6.29 5.28 18.87
N SER A 195 -7.57 5.13 18.53
CA SER A 195 -8.41 6.33 18.44
C SER A 195 -8.16 7.10 19.73
N ARG A 196 -7.69 8.36 19.67
CA ARG A 196 -7.68 9.22 20.86
C ARG A 196 -9.14 9.33 21.30
N ARG A 197 -9.61 8.41 22.17
CA ARG A 197 -10.76 8.69 23.01
C ARG A 197 -10.28 9.88 23.83
N ASP A 198 -10.96 11.00 23.63
CA ASP A 198 -10.78 12.15 24.50
C ASP A 198 -10.98 11.64 25.94
N PRO A 199 -10.01 11.81 26.85
CA PRO A 199 -10.13 11.35 28.23
C PRO A 199 -11.36 11.93 28.94
N ARG A 200 -11.87 13.07 28.47
CA ARG A 200 -13.08 13.72 28.98
C ARG A 200 -14.37 13.17 28.37
N ARG A 201 -14.28 12.29 27.37
CA ARG A 201 -15.45 11.66 26.76
C ARG A 201 -15.92 10.55 27.70
N PRO A 202 -17.13 10.65 28.29
CA PRO A 202 -17.67 9.60 29.14
C PRO A 202 -17.67 8.28 28.38
N GLN A 203 -17.31 7.19 29.07
CA GLN A 203 -17.55 5.87 28.51
C GLN A 203 -19.05 5.77 28.25
N GLN A 204 -19.46 5.63 27.00
CA GLN A 204 -20.82 5.16 26.74
C GLN A 204 -20.84 3.75 27.31
N ALA A 205 -21.40 3.60 28.52
CA ALA A 205 -21.95 2.33 28.95
C ALA A 205 -22.76 1.82 27.77
N ALA A 206 -22.53 0.57 27.36
CA ALA A 206 -23.34 -0.05 26.33
C ALA A 206 -24.79 0.13 26.76
N ARG A 207 -25.50 1.09 26.15
CA ARG A 207 -26.94 1.11 26.17
C ARG A 207 -27.30 -0.12 25.34
N GLY A 208 -27.43 -1.26 26.02
CA GLY A 208 -28.21 -2.36 25.49
C GLY A 208 -29.49 -1.74 24.99
N SER A 209 -29.75 -1.87 23.70
CA SER A 209 -31.05 -1.56 23.14
C SER A 209 -32.02 -2.60 23.68
N VAL A 210 -32.42 -2.47 24.95
CA VAL A 210 -33.63 -3.09 25.45
C VAL A 210 -34.74 -2.13 25.06
N GLY A 211 -35.10 -2.14 23.78
CA GLY A 211 -36.41 -1.66 23.40
C GLY A 211 -37.45 -2.49 24.15
N PRO A 212 -38.63 -1.93 24.47
CA PRO A 212 -39.69 -2.70 25.13
C PRO A 212 -39.96 -3.96 24.30
N ARG A 213 -39.81 -5.13 24.92
CA ARG A 213 -40.17 -6.40 24.28
C ARG A 213 -41.68 -6.33 24.00
N ARG A 214 -42.07 -6.35 22.73
CA ARG A 214 -43.47 -6.60 22.37
C ARG A 214 -43.86 -7.96 22.96
N PRO A 215 -44.98 -8.07 23.70
CA PRO A 215 -45.51 -9.37 24.11
C PRO A 215 -45.73 -10.25 22.88
N ALA A 216 -45.49 -11.55 23.01
CA ALA A 216 -45.80 -12.51 21.97
C ALA A 216 -47.32 -12.47 21.69
N PRO A 217 -47.76 -12.52 20.43
CA PRO A 217 -49.18 -12.61 20.10
C PRO A 217 -49.74 -13.96 20.59
N PRO A 218 -51.02 -14.01 21.00
CA PRO A 218 -51.65 -15.25 21.44
C PRO A 218 -51.77 -16.25 20.28
N PRO A 219 -51.65 -17.57 20.55
CA PRO A 219 -51.79 -18.59 19.51
C PRO A 219 -53.28 -18.77 19.19
N GLY A 220 -53.75 -18.17 18.09
CA GLY A 220 -55.11 -18.46 17.60
C GLY A 220 -55.83 -17.37 16.81
N GLY A 221 -55.13 -16.56 16.00
CA GLY A 221 -55.79 -15.59 15.11
C GLY A 221 -55.40 -15.83 13.65
N GLU A 222 -56.38 -16.17 12.81
CA GLU A 222 -56.23 -16.36 11.37
C GLU A 222 -55.60 -15.12 10.71
N SER A 223 -54.55 -15.34 9.91
CA SER A 223 -53.83 -14.27 9.23
C SER A 223 -54.57 -13.87 7.95
N LEU A 224 -55.28 -12.75 7.97
CA LEU A 224 -55.76 -12.06 6.78
C LEU A 224 -54.61 -11.30 6.10
N ALA A 225 -53.68 -12.03 5.50
CA ALA A 225 -52.65 -11.47 4.63
C ALA A 225 -52.86 -11.98 3.19
N HIS A 226 -53.20 -11.07 2.27
CA HIS A 226 -53.29 -11.37 0.85
C HIS A 226 -51.93 -11.81 0.29
N PRO A 227 -51.87 -12.89 -0.52
CA PRO A 227 -50.64 -13.32 -1.16
C PRO A 227 -50.21 -12.29 -2.21
N ALA A 228 -49.04 -11.68 -2.00
CA ALA A 228 -48.40 -10.84 -3.00
C ALA A 228 -47.97 -11.69 -4.21
N ARG A 229 -48.47 -11.33 -5.40
CA ARG A 229 -48.13 -11.94 -6.69
C ARG A 229 -46.62 -11.87 -6.94
N ILE A 230 -45.98 -13.04 -7.01
CA ILE A 230 -44.61 -13.19 -7.51
C ILE A 230 -44.68 -13.21 -9.04
N HIS A 231 -44.19 -12.16 -9.69
CA HIS A 231 -43.95 -12.19 -11.13
C HIS A 231 -42.68 -13.00 -11.43
N ASN A 232 -42.85 -14.27 -11.79
CA ASN A 232 -41.81 -15.09 -12.41
C ASN A 232 -41.80 -14.81 -13.92
N ALA A 233 -40.81 -14.07 -14.40
CA ALA A 233 -40.50 -13.99 -15.83
C ALA A 233 -39.58 -15.16 -16.20
N HIS A 234 -40.17 -16.31 -16.53
CA HIS A 234 -39.48 -17.34 -17.30
C HIS A 234 -39.38 -16.86 -18.75
N ARG A 235 -38.16 -16.80 -19.26
CA ARG A 235 -37.86 -16.61 -20.68
C ARG A 235 -37.39 -17.95 -21.22
N GLU A 236 -38.21 -18.58 -22.05
CA GLU A 236 -37.85 -19.75 -22.86
C GLU A 236 -37.93 -19.38 -24.36
N PRO A 237 -37.25 -20.13 -25.23
CA PRO A 237 -36.76 -19.66 -26.53
C PRO A 237 -37.59 -20.16 -27.73
N GLY A 238 -37.56 -19.36 -28.81
CA GLY A 238 -37.80 -19.80 -30.20
C GLY A 238 -39.26 -19.76 -30.69
N GLU A 239 -39.52 -19.01 -31.76
CA GLU A 239 -39.89 -19.55 -33.08
C GLU A 239 -40.15 -18.44 -34.11
N ARG A 240 -39.59 -18.68 -35.31
CA ARG A 240 -39.85 -18.13 -36.66
C ARG A 240 -39.43 -16.70 -37.00
#